data_AF-A0A0W8CN82-F1
#
_entry.id   AF-A0A0W8CN82-F1
#
_cell.length_a   1.000
_cell.length_b   1.000
_cell.length_c   1.000
_cell.angle_alpha   90.00
_cell.angle_beta   90.00
_cell.angle_gamma   90.00
#
_symmetry.space_group_name_H-M   'P 1'
#
loop_
_entity.id
_entity.type
_entity.pdbx_description
1 polymer ?
#
loop_
_entity_poly.entity_id
_entity_poly.type
_entity_poly.pdbx_seq_one_letter_code
_entity_poly.pdbx_strand_id
1 'polypeptide(L)'
;MFGVISPTLELMRLKASYIDDISSASVLSTIVKPTPEDPLQSLVLKWMQLDLPLRSTSLVKNRDFVYMEATGILRTKDGERIGYHIQHSIGLPQAPELPNLVRGNCHLCAFFRQDRDLSVEIYATGACDPGGPVLKSLLLHPIASMLLSCTDYAHCGEMKKLAWIMQHRNAQKKQMGTKRNDDKCVSCSSSVSHSRIGKLSTTRGSCKLCFNAVCRSCRVRKLLTFMEPDLKYEKRKVTFCPVCIKDALEVSALQVARDQTLAPKRLGATGPTASSRPRLPRMNEESSTARAFG
;
A
#
# COMPACT_ATOMS: atom_id res chain seq x y z
N MET A 1 -1.96 -12.41 0.09
CA MET A 1 -1.18 -12.06 1.31
C MET A 1 -0.15 -10.94 1.14
N PHE A 2 0.71 -10.93 0.12
CA PHE A 2 1.73 -9.86 -0.02
C PHE A 2 1.19 -8.41 -0.09
N GLY A 3 -0.01 -8.22 -0.66
CA GLY A 3 -0.70 -6.92 -0.60
C GLY A 3 -1.21 -6.53 0.79
N VAL A 4 -1.53 -7.51 1.64
CA VAL A 4 -2.11 -7.34 2.98
C VAL A 4 -1.09 -6.83 3.99
N ILE A 5 0.09 -7.47 4.00
CA ILE A 5 1.12 -7.25 5.01
C ILE A 5 1.63 -5.81 4.99
N SER A 6 1.68 -5.19 6.17
CA SER A 6 2.11 -3.80 6.36
C SER A 6 2.68 -3.53 7.77
N PRO A 7 3.84 -4.13 8.11
CA PRO A 7 4.40 -4.10 9.47
C PRO A 7 5.04 -2.77 9.85
N THR A 8 5.29 -1.88 8.88
CA THR A 8 5.89 -0.56 9.08
C THR A 8 4.94 0.53 8.63
N LEU A 9 5.14 1.75 9.14
CA LEU A 9 4.37 2.92 8.71
C LEU A 9 4.47 3.15 7.19
N GLU A 10 5.65 2.93 6.62
CA GLU A 10 5.87 3.06 5.18
C GLU A 10 5.01 2.06 4.38
N LEU A 11 5.03 0.79 4.75
CA LEU A 11 4.24 -0.24 4.08
C LEU A 11 2.74 -0.05 4.32
N MET A 12 2.34 0.51 5.46
CA MET A 12 0.96 0.85 5.76
C MET A 12 0.47 2.00 4.87
N ARG A 13 1.25 3.07 4.70
CA ARG A 13 0.95 4.17 3.77
C ARG A 13 0.93 3.71 2.32
N LEU A 14 1.89 2.87 1.94
CA LEU A 14 1.92 2.25 0.61
C LEU A 14 0.66 1.42 0.37
N LYS A 15 0.25 0.59 1.35
CA LYS A 15 -1.00 -0.18 1.29
C LYS A 15 -2.21 0.75 1.11
N ALA A 16 -2.37 1.75 1.97
CA ALA A 16 -3.48 2.71 1.89
C ALA A 16 -3.58 3.41 0.53
N SER A 17 -2.43 3.69 -0.12
CA SER A 17 -2.42 4.30 -1.45
C SER A 17 -3.12 3.46 -2.53
N TYR A 18 -3.28 2.15 -2.35
CA TYR A 18 -3.95 1.28 -3.32
C TYR A 18 -5.38 0.91 -2.93
N ILE A 19 -5.83 1.27 -1.73
CA ILE A 19 -7.03 0.72 -1.09
C ILE A 19 -8.00 1.84 -0.63
N ASP A 20 -7.57 3.11 -0.70
CA ASP A 20 -8.42 4.31 -0.51
C ASP A 20 -9.24 4.40 0.80
N ASP A 21 -8.83 3.67 1.84
CA ASP A 21 -9.65 3.47 3.04
C ASP A 21 -9.18 4.20 4.31
N ILE A 22 -8.05 4.91 4.28
CA ILE A 22 -7.44 5.44 5.52
C ILE A 22 -6.94 6.87 5.33
N SER A 23 -7.57 7.81 6.04
CA SER A 23 -7.20 9.24 6.07
C SER A 23 -5.97 9.51 6.95
N SER A 24 -5.83 8.76 8.04
CA SER A 24 -4.72 8.88 8.98
C SER A 24 -4.46 7.56 9.68
N ALA A 25 -3.18 7.20 9.79
CA ALA A 25 -2.76 5.92 10.33
C ALA A 25 -1.35 5.97 10.92
N SER A 26 -1.12 5.14 11.92
CA SER A 26 0.19 4.98 12.58
C SER A 26 0.45 3.51 12.93
N VAL A 27 1.72 3.12 12.87
CA VAL A 27 2.20 1.87 13.46
C VAL A 27 2.75 2.22 14.85
N LEU A 28 2.11 1.70 15.89
CA LEU A 28 2.48 1.94 17.28
C LEU A 28 3.65 1.05 17.70
N SER A 29 3.60 -0.23 17.33
CA SER A 29 4.67 -1.19 17.62
C SER A 29 4.58 -2.40 16.70
N THR A 30 5.73 -3.00 16.35
CA THR A 30 5.79 -4.28 15.66
C THR A 30 6.21 -5.35 16.67
N ILE A 31 5.27 -6.19 17.08
CA ILE A 31 5.48 -7.25 18.08
C ILE A 31 6.19 -8.44 17.42
N VAL A 32 5.64 -8.92 16.30
CA VAL A 32 6.25 -9.98 15.48
C VAL A 32 6.62 -9.39 14.13
N LYS A 33 7.92 -9.42 13.82
CA LYS A 33 8.47 -8.96 12.55
C LYS A 33 8.51 -10.12 11.55
N PRO A 34 8.32 -9.85 10.25
CA PRO A 34 8.53 -10.87 9.22
C PRO A 34 9.98 -11.36 9.20
N THR A 35 10.16 -12.64 8.92
CA THR A 35 11.47 -13.31 8.79
C THR A 35 11.63 -13.86 7.37
N PRO A 36 12.85 -14.26 6.96
CA PRO A 36 13.03 -14.93 5.66
C PRO A 36 12.24 -16.24 5.52
N GLU A 37 12.03 -16.94 6.64
CA GLU A 37 11.27 -18.20 6.71
C GLU A 37 9.76 -17.92 6.62
N ASP A 38 9.29 -16.90 7.35
CA ASP A 38 7.89 -16.50 7.43
C ASP A 38 7.70 -15.02 7.01
N PRO A 39 7.94 -14.66 5.74
CA PRO A 39 8.04 -13.27 5.30
C PRO A 39 6.69 -12.56 5.18
N LEU A 40 5.60 -13.31 5.36
CA LEU A 40 4.23 -12.81 5.37
C LEU A 40 3.61 -12.87 6.76
N GLN A 41 4.35 -13.32 7.78
CA GLN A 41 3.88 -13.36 9.16
C GLN A 41 4.23 -12.06 9.89
N SER A 42 3.24 -11.45 10.53
CA SER A 42 3.45 -10.26 11.35
C SER A 42 2.40 -10.11 12.44
N LEU A 43 2.76 -9.43 13.52
CA LEU A 43 1.83 -8.98 14.56
C LEU A 43 2.18 -7.53 14.92
N VAL A 44 1.24 -6.62 14.73
CA VAL A 44 1.51 -5.18 14.72
C VAL A 44 0.43 -4.43 15.49
N LEU A 45 0.82 -3.57 16.41
CA LEU A 45 -0.08 -2.61 17.04
C LEU A 45 -0.20 -1.36 16.16
N LYS A 46 -1.44 -0.95 15.88
CA LYS A 46 -1.75 0.11 14.95
C LYS A 46 -2.80 1.04 15.51
N TRP A 47 -2.78 2.25 14.97
CA TRP A 47 -3.82 3.24 15.14
C TRP A 47 -4.31 3.68 13.76
N MET A 48 -5.62 3.86 13.60
CA MET A 48 -6.19 4.47 12.40
C MET A 48 -7.37 5.37 12.75
N GLN A 49 -7.58 6.37 11.91
CA GLN A 49 -8.78 7.20 11.92
C GLN A 49 -9.72 6.77 10.79
N LEU A 50 -11.00 6.65 11.14
CA LEU A 50 -12.10 6.50 10.21
C LEU A 50 -12.78 7.86 10.03
N ASP A 51 -12.64 8.41 8.84
CA ASP A 51 -13.31 9.64 8.45
C ASP A 51 -14.78 9.38 8.14
N LEU A 52 -15.65 10.14 8.79
CA LEU A 52 -17.08 10.08 8.52
C LEU A 52 -17.52 11.22 7.59
N PRO A 53 -18.66 11.06 6.90
CA PRO A 53 -19.32 12.18 6.25
C PRO A 53 -19.66 13.27 7.28
N LEU A 54 -19.68 14.53 6.83
CA LEU A 54 -19.93 15.70 7.68
C LEU A 54 -18.87 15.96 8.76
N ARG A 55 -17.68 15.34 8.67
CA ARG A 55 -16.54 15.61 9.59
C ARG A 55 -16.06 17.06 9.63
N SER A 56 -16.37 17.85 8.61
CA SER A 56 -16.08 19.29 8.57
C SER A 56 -17.07 20.13 9.39
N THR A 57 -18.13 19.50 9.90
CA THR A 57 -19.13 20.13 10.79
C THR A 57 -18.82 19.79 12.24
N SER A 58 -19.30 20.60 13.19
CA SER A 58 -19.21 20.29 14.63
C SER A 58 -20.22 19.22 15.10
N LEU A 59 -21.04 18.69 14.19
CA LEU A 59 -22.13 17.76 14.50
C LEU A 59 -21.67 16.29 14.58
N VAL A 60 -20.58 15.94 13.89
CA VAL A 60 -20.11 14.56 13.76
C VAL A 60 -18.63 14.48 14.08
N LYS A 61 -18.28 13.70 15.11
CA LYS A 61 -16.89 13.37 15.40
C LYS A 61 -16.44 12.15 14.59
N ASN A 62 -15.19 12.19 14.11
CA ASN A 62 -14.55 11.03 13.50
C ASN A 62 -14.26 9.95 14.54
N ARG A 63 -14.04 8.72 14.06
CA ARG A 63 -13.71 7.58 14.92
C ARG A 63 -12.24 7.26 14.80
N ASP A 64 -11.64 6.81 15.89
CA ASP A 64 -10.33 6.18 15.86
C ASP A 64 -10.38 4.77 16.43
N PHE A 65 -9.43 3.95 16.00
CA PHE A 65 -9.27 2.57 16.44
C PHE A 65 -7.81 2.33 16.80
N VAL A 66 -7.60 1.83 18.01
CA VAL A 66 -6.33 1.20 18.41
C VAL A 66 -6.53 -0.30 18.31
N TYR A 67 -5.71 -0.98 17.52
CA TYR A 67 -5.92 -2.39 17.21
C TYR A 67 -4.62 -3.14 16.99
N MET A 68 -4.70 -4.45 17.18
CA MET A 68 -3.67 -5.39 16.78
C MET A 68 -4.02 -5.97 15.41
N GLU A 69 -3.06 -5.97 14.49
CA GLU A 69 -3.16 -6.61 13.18
C GLU A 69 -2.23 -7.81 13.10
N ALA A 70 -2.79 -8.99 12.83
CA ALA A 70 -2.05 -10.21 12.55
C ALA A 70 -2.20 -10.59 11.07
N THR A 71 -1.09 -10.98 10.45
CA THR A 71 -1.10 -11.58 9.10
C THR A 71 -0.20 -12.80 9.06
N GLY A 72 -0.47 -13.70 8.11
CA GLY A 72 0.35 -14.88 7.88
C GLY A 72 -0.30 -15.87 6.94
N ILE A 73 0.32 -17.04 6.82
CA ILE A 73 -0.20 -18.20 6.10
C ILE A 73 -0.12 -19.38 7.06
N LEU A 74 -1.24 -20.06 7.25
CA LEU A 74 -1.32 -21.31 8.00
C LEU A 74 -1.46 -22.49 7.03
N ARG A 75 -1.09 -23.69 7.49
CA ARG A 75 -1.35 -24.95 6.81
C ARG A 75 -2.41 -25.73 7.59
N THR A 76 -3.45 -26.19 6.91
CA THR A 76 -4.44 -27.09 7.51
C THR A 76 -3.84 -28.48 7.70
N LYS A 77 -4.52 -29.35 8.45
CA LYS A 77 -4.12 -30.76 8.61
C LYS A 77 -4.05 -31.49 7.26
N ASP A 78 -4.89 -31.08 6.32
CA ASP A 78 -4.96 -31.63 4.96
C ASP A 78 -3.91 -31.01 4.02
N GLY A 79 -3.04 -30.13 4.54
CA GLY A 79 -1.94 -29.51 3.81
C GLY A 79 -2.30 -28.24 3.02
N GLU A 80 -3.56 -27.82 3.04
CA GLU A 80 -4.04 -26.61 2.35
C GLU A 80 -3.43 -25.35 2.98
N ARG A 81 -3.07 -24.37 2.14
CA ARG A 81 -2.53 -23.09 2.59
C ARG A 81 -3.64 -22.06 2.68
N ILE A 82 -3.82 -21.49 3.87
CA ILE A 82 -4.82 -20.44 4.13
C ILE A 82 -4.09 -19.19 4.61
N GLY A 83 -4.22 -18.10 3.86
CA GLY A 83 -3.79 -16.80 4.33
C GLY A 83 -4.77 -16.25 5.36
N TYR A 84 -4.29 -15.55 6.38
CA TYR A 84 -5.17 -14.86 7.35
C TYR A 84 -4.79 -13.39 7.49
N HIS A 85 -5.81 -12.56 7.70
CA HIS A 85 -5.71 -11.16 8.10
C HIS A 85 -6.70 -10.91 9.22
N ILE A 86 -6.19 -10.61 10.41
CA ILE A 86 -7.00 -10.40 11.61
C ILE A 86 -6.70 -9.01 12.12
N GLN A 87 -7.73 -8.23 12.38
CA GLN A 87 -7.65 -6.97 13.09
C GLN A 87 -8.56 -7.04 14.31
N HIS A 88 -8.06 -6.64 15.46
CA HIS A 88 -8.83 -6.65 16.70
C HIS A 88 -8.48 -5.43 17.54
N SER A 89 -9.48 -4.60 17.82
CA SER A 89 -9.31 -3.45 18.70
C SER A 89 -8.89 -3.87 20.10
N ILE A 90 -7.97 -3.11 20.68
CA ILE A 90 -7.45 -3.36 22.02
C ILE A 90 -7.36 -2.04 22.80
N GLY A 91 -7.51 -2.13 24.12
CA GLY A 91 -7.18 -1.03 25.03
C GLY A 91 -5.68 -1.00 25.30
N LEU A 92 -5.06 0.17 25.15
CA LEU A 92 -3.66 0.40 25.51
C LEU A 92 -3.54 1.67 26.34
N PRO A 93 -3.01 1.62 27.58
CA PRO A 93 -2.75 2.82 28.37
C PRO A 93 -1.85 3.84 27.67
N GLN A 94 -0.95 3.38 26.81
CA GLN A 94 -0.01 4.22 26.04
C GLN A 94 -0.66 4.90 24.83
N ALA A 95 -1.89 4.52 24.48
CA ALA A 95 -2.67 5.11 23.38
C ALA A 95 -4.04 5.60 23.91
N PRO A 96 -4.04 6.67 24.74
CA PRO A 96 -5.27 7.23 25.29
C PRO A 96 -6.18 7.75 24.17
N GLU A 97 -7.42 8.03 24.52
CA GLU A 97 -8.36 8.69 23.62
C GLU A 97 -7.86 10.08 23.26
N LEU A 98 -8.05 10.47 21.99
CA LEU A 98 -7.62 11.75 21.48
C LEU A 98 -8.75 12.78 21.56
N PRO A 99 -8.43 14.05 21.87
CA PRO A 99 -9.45 15.10 21.83
C PRO A 99 -10.03 15.18 20.41
N ASN A 100 -11.35 15.38 20.33
CA ASN A 100 -12.13 15.50 19.08
C ASN A 100 -12.36 14.21 18.28
N LEU A 101 -11.88 13.06 18.76
CA LEU A 101 -12.21 11.75 18.20
C LEU A 101 -13.03 10.95 19.20
N VAL A 102 -13.76 9.95 18.69
CA VAL A 102 -14.48 8.96 19.51
C VAL A 102 -13.83 7.60 19.29
N ARG A 103 -13.36 6.96 20.38
CA ARG A 103 -12.72 5.65 20.32
C ARG A 103 -13.75 4.58 20.00
N GLY A 104 -13.65 3.99 18.82
CA GLY A 104 -14.42 2.81 18.43
C GLY A 104 -13.68 1.51 18.72
N ASN A 105 -14.41 0.40 18.63
CA ASN A 105 -13.87 -0.94 18.64
C ASN A 105 -14.27 -1.67 17.35
N CYS A 106 -13.32 -2.32 16.68
CA CYS A 106 -13.59 -3.17 15.54
C CYS A 106 -12.90 -4.52 15.69
N HIS A 107 -13.53 -5.55 15.15
CA HIS A 107 -12.87 -6.81 14.86
C HIS A 107 -13.15 -7.19 13.41
N LEU A 108 -12.10 -7.56 12.69
CA LEU A 108 -12.16 -8.03 11.32
C LEU A 108 -11.33 -9.31 11.25
N CYS A 109 -11.88 -10.32 10.59
CA CYS A 109 -11.17 -11.54 10.28
C CYS A 109 -11.42 -11.87 8.82
N ALA A 110 -10.34 -12.04 8.06
CA ALA A 110 -10.40 -12.49 6.67
C ALA A 110 -9.45 -13.68 6.45
N PHE A 111 -9.96 -14.70 5.79
CA PHE A 111 -9.22 -15.87 5.34
C PHE A 111 -9.18 -15.92 3.82
N PHE A 112 -8.02 -16.28 3.28
CA PHE A 112 -7.72 -16.30 1.85
C PHE A 112 -7.31 -17.71 1.46
N ARG A 113 -8.19 -18.42 0.76
CA ARG A 113 -7.98 -19.80 0.33
C ARG A 113 -7.73 -19.83 -1.16
N GLN A 114 -6.64 -20.47 -1.59
CA GLN A 114 -6.36 -20.60 -3.03
C GLN A 114 -7.22 -21.74 -3.60
N ASP A 115 -8.21 -21.41 -4.42
CA ASP A 115 -9.07 -22.40 -5.07
C ASP A 115 -8.44 -22.95 -6.37
N ARG A 116 -7.83 -22.05 -7.16
CA ARG A 116 -7.18 -22.36 -8.45
C ARG A 116 -5.92 -21.53 -8.63
N ASP A 117 -5.13 -21.80 -9.67
CA ASP A 117 -3.83 -21.15 -9.91
C ASP A 117 -3.87 -19.61 -9.86
N LEU A 118 -4.98 -19.00 -10.30
CA LEU A 118 -5.17 -17.55 -10.36
C LEU A 118 -6.42 -17.06 -9.61
N SER A 119 -7.01 -17.91 -8.75
CA SER A 119 -8.22 -17.57 -8.00
C SER A 119 -8.02 -17.76 -6.50
N VAL A 120 -8.52 -16.80 -5.73
CA VAL A 120 -8.52 -16.84 -4.27
C VAL A 120 -9.95 -16.62 -3.80
N GLU A 121 -10.46 -17.58 -3.03
CA GLU A 121 -11.69 -17.43 -2.29
C GLU A 121 -11.40 -16.66 -1.00
N ILE A 122 -12.29 -15.71 -0.67
CA ILE A 122 -12.16 -14.85 0.50
C ILE A 122 -13.37 -15.06 1.38
N TYR A 123 -13.14 -15.50 2.61
CA TYR A 123 -14.12 -15.39 3.69
C TYR A 123 -13.72 -14.22 4.57
N ALA A 124 -14.60 -13.23 4.73
CA ALA A 124 -14.37 -12.09 5.62
C ALA A 124 -15.59 -11.85 6.50
N THR A 125 -15.35 -11.59 7.79
CA THR A 125 -16.38 -11.25 8.76
C THR A 125 -15.83 -10.25 9.77
N GLY A 126 -16.72 -9.48 10.40
CA GLY A 126 -16.32 -8.53 11.41
C GLY A 126 -17.50 -7.81 12.03
N ALA A 127 -17.22 -7.05 13.09
CA ALA A 127 -18.16 -6.09 13.63
C ALA A 127 -17.42 -4.83 14.12
N CYS A 128 -18.17 -3.74 14.14
CA CYS A 128 -17.70 -2.43 14.56
C CYS A 128 -18.68 -1.82 15.54
N ASP A 129 -18.17 -1.44 16.70
CA ASP A 129 -18.81 -0.53 17.64
C ASP A 129 -18.20 0.87 17.45
N PRO A 130 -18.99 1.89 17.06
CA PRO A 130 -18.50 3.24 16.87
C PRO A 130 -18.15 3.98 18.17
N GLY A 131 -18.38 3.37 19.35
CA GLY A 131 -17.97 3.88 20.66
C GLY A 131 -18.76 5.09 21.17
N GLY A 132 -19.84 5.46 20.50
CA GLY A 132 -20.67 6.60 20.88
C GLY A 132 -21.71 6.95 19.82
N PRO A 133 -22.58 7.93 20.08
CA PRO A 133 -23.71 8.27 19.22
C PRO A 133 -23.29 8.64 17.80
N VAL A 134 -23.95 8.04 16.82
CA VAL A 134 -23.86 8.38 15.40
C VAL A 134 -25.01 7.75 14.64
N LEU A 135 -25.50 8.46 13.63
CA LEU A 135 -26.49 7.93 12.71
C LEU A 135 -25.87 6.76 11.93
N LYS A 136 -26.50 5.58 11.99
CA LYS A 136 -26.02 4.36 11.32
C LYS A 136 -25.76 4.57 9.82
N SER A 137 -26.55 5.42 9.16
CA SER A 137 -26.38 5.77 7.75
C SER A 137 -25.02 6.41 7.44
N LEU A 138 -24.42 7.14 8.39
CA LEU A 138 -23.08 7.74 8.24
C LEU A 138 -21.95 6.72 8.38
N LEU A 139 -22.20 5.58 9.02
CA LEU A 139 -21.23 4.53 9.25
C LEU A 139 -21.23 3.44 8.17
N LEU A 140 -22.37 3.23 7.51
CA LEU A 140 -22.59 2.09 6.64
C LEU A 140 -21.53 1.99 5.54
N HIS A 141 -21.33 3.08 4.78
CA HIS A 141 -20.35 3.09 3.69
C HIS A 141 -18.91 2.92 4.20
N PRO A 142 -18.39 3.73 5.15
CA PRO A 142 -17.01 3.55 5.63
C PRO A 142 -16.71 2.15 6.19
N ILE A 143 -17.65 1.54 6.94
CA ILE A 143 -17.47 0.18 7.48
C ILE A 143 -17.51 -0.87 6.35
N ALA A 144 -18.44 -0.72 5.39
CA ALA A 144 -18.52 -1.60 4.24
C ALA A 144 -17.23 -1.54 3.39
N SER A 145 -16.69 -0.34 3.14
CA SER A 145 -15.40 -0.16 2.46
C SER A 145 -14.27 -0.87 3.21
N MET A 146 -14.17 -0.69 4.52
CA MET A 146 -13.17 -1.38 5.35
C MET A 146 -13.24 -2.91 5.23
N LEU A 147 -14.45 -3.48 5.21
CA LEU A 147 -14.67 -4.92 5.00
C LEU A 147 -14.30 -5.36 3.57
N LEU A 148 -14.74 -4.61 2.57
CA LEU A 148 -14.53 -4.89 1.15
C LEU A 148 -13.09 -4.65 0.70
N SER A 149 -12.29 -3.92 1.46
CA SER A 149 -10.85 -3.69 1.22
C SER A 149 -10.04 -4.96 0.91
N CYS A 150 -10.54 -6.11 1.35
CA CYS A 150 -9.95 -7.41 1.06
C CYS A 150 -9.89 -7.76 -0.43
N THR A 151 -10.79 -7.21 -1.26
CA THR A 151 -10.82 -7.44 -2.71
C THR A 151 -9.66 -6.75 -3.43
N ASP A 152 -9.13 -5.66 -2.87
CA ASP A 152 -8.05 -4.88 -3.47
C ASP A 152 -6.64 -5.37 -3.08
N TYR A 153 -6.54 -6.31 -2.13
CA TYR A 153 -5.24 -6.83 -1.67
C TYR A 153 -4.47 -7.57 -2.76
N ALA A 154 -5.14 -8.22 -3.72
CA ALA A 154 -4.48 -8.82 -4.88
C ALA A 154 -3.78 -7.74 -5.71
N HIS A 155 -4.52 -6.68 -6.08
CA HIS A 155 -3.99 -5.55 -6.84
C HIS A 155 -2.84 -4.85 -6.11
N CYS A 156 -2.99 -4.60 -4.80
CA CYS A 156 -1.93 -4.01 -3.97
C CYS A 156 -0.66 -4.87 -4.01
N GLY A 157 -0.79 -6.20 -3.93
CA GLY A 157 0.33 -7.13 -4.03
C GLY A 157 1.03 -7.08 -5.39
N GLU A 158 0.27 -7.01 -6.48
CA GLU A 158 0.82 -6.85 -7.83
C GLU A 158 1.62 -5.55 -7.98
N MET A 159 1.09 -4.43 -7.50
CA MET A 159 1.76 -3.13 -7.63
C MET A 159 3.01 -3.06 -6.76
N LYS A 160 2.98 -3.62 -5.54
CA LYS A 160 4.17 -3.79 -4.68
C LYS A 160 5.25 -4.62 -5.38
N LYS A 161 4.86 -5.75 -5.97
CA LYS A 161 5.77 -6.64 -6.70
C LYS A 161 6.39 -5.94 -7.90
N LEU A 162 5.58 -5.26 -8.71
CA LEU A 162 6.04 -4.53 -9.88
C LEU A 162 7.01 -3.41 -9.51
N ALA A 163 6.74 -2.66 -8.43
CA ALA A 163 7.63 -1.62 -7.92
C ALA A 163 8.97 -2.20 -7.47
N TRP A 164 8.96 -3.33 -6.74
CA TRP A 164 10.19 -4.02 -6.31
C TRP A 164 11.04 -4.48 -7.49
N ILE A 165 10.45 -5.17 -8.47
CA ILE A 165 11.17 -5.65 -9.67
C ILE A 165 11.78 -4.46 -10.42
N MET A 166 11.02 -3.36 -10.55
CA MET A 166 11.49 -2.16 -11.23
C MET A 166 12.69 -1.52 -10.52
N GLN A 167 12.69 -1.45 -9.19
CA GLN A 167 13.83 -0.94 -8.42
C GLN A 167 15.10 -1.78 -8.67
N HIS A 168 14.96 -3.12 -8.69
CA HIS A 168 16.08 -4.03 -8.95
C HIS A 168 16.64 -3.88 -10.37
N ARG A 169 15.77 -3.84 -11.39
CA ARG A 169 16.17 -3.62 -12.79
C ARG A 169 16.83 -2.25 -13.00
N ASN A 170 16.32 -1.21 -12.34
CA ASN A 170 16.92 0.14 -12.39
C ASN A 170 18.33 0.16 -11.77
N ALA A 171 18.54 -0.54 -10.66
CA ALA A 171 19.86 -0.66 -10.04
C ALA A 171 20.85 -1.40 -10.95
N GLN A 172 20.43 -2.51 -11.56
CA GLN A 172 21.23 -3.27 -12.52
C GLN A 172 21.60 -2.43 -13.76
N LYS A 173 20.67 -1.63 -14.28
CA LYS A 173 20.93 -0.74 -15.42
C LYS A 173 21.99 0.32 -15.10
N LYS A 174 21.94 0.92 -13.91
CA LYS A 174 22.93 1.92 -13.48
C LYS A 174 24.35 1.35 -13.49
N GLN A 175 24.49 0.05 -13.22
CA GLN A 175 25.78 -0.65 -13.25
C GLN A 175 26.25 -1.01 -14.67
N MET A 176 25.33 -1.41 -15.56
CA MET A 176 25.67 -1.90 -16.91
C MET A 176 25.78 -0.80 -18.00
N GLY A 177 25.50 0.46 -17.67
CA GLY A 177 25.52 1.57 -18.62
C GLY A 177 24.35 1.58 -19.61
N THR A 178 24.20 2.67 -20.36
CA THR A 178 23.09 2.85 -21.31
C THR A 178 23.44 2.27 -22.68
N LYS A 179 23.01 1.05 -22.97
CA LYS A 179 22.87 0.61 -24.38
C LYS A 179 21.66 1.34 -24.98
N ARG A 180 21.89 2.05 -26.08
CA ARG A 180 20.84 2.78 -26.82
C ARG A 180 19.99 1.74 -27.54
N ASN A 181 18.68 1.75 -27.29
CA ASN A 181 17.76 0.86 -27.97
C ASN A 181 17.37 1.39 -29.34
N ASP A 182 17.23 0.45 -30.27
CA ASP A 182 16.63 0.66 -31.59
C ASP A 182 15.25 1.33 -31.47
N ASP A 183 14.87 2.09 -32.49
CA ASP A 183 13.57 2.77 -32.60
C ASP A 183 12.40 1.80 -32.91
N LYS A 184 12.56 0.52 -32.57
CA LYS A 184 11.58 -0.55 -32.79
C LYS A 184 10.90 -0.94 -31.48
N CYS A 185 9.59 -1.14 -31.54
CA CYS A 185 8.80 -1.62 -30.41
C CYS A 185 9.28 -3.02 -29.99
N VAL A 186 9.59 -3.22 -28.71
CA VAL A 186 10.01 -4.51 -28.16
C VAL A 186 8.98 -5.63 -28.29
N SER A 187 7.71 -5.27 -28.52
CA SER A 187 6.61 -6.24 -28.54
C SER A 187 6.12 -6.58 -29.94
N CYS A 188 6.14 -5.64 -30.87
CA CYS A 188 5.59 -5.83 -32.22
C CYS A 188 6.56 -5.45 -33.34
N SER A 189 7.79 -5.05 -33.00
CA SER A 189 8.85 -4.59 -33.92
C SER A 189 8.51 -3.40 -34.80
N SER A 190 7.31 -2.82 -34.70
CA SER A 190 6.92 -1.61 -35.43
C SER A 190 7.78 -0.42 -35.01
N SER A 191 8.07 0.46 -35.97
CA SER A 191 8.78 1.72 -35.74
C SER A 191 8.02 2.60 -34.75
N VAL A 192 8.70 3.09 -33.72
CA VAL A 192 8.12 4.00 -32.71
C VAL A 192 8.38 5.43 -33.18
N SER A 193 7.32 6.14 -33.59
CA SER A 193 7.49 7.51 -34.10
C SER A 193 7.93 8.48 -32.99
N HIS A 194 8.98 9.24 -33.30
CA HIS A 194 9.43 10.36 -32.49
C HIS A 194 8.70 11.61 -32.94
N SER A 195 7.79 12.14 -32.12
CA SER A 195 7.39 13.54 -32.35
C SER A 195 8.57 14.42 -31.97
N ARG A 196 9.29 14.95 -32.96
CA ARG A 196 10.39 15.92 -32.79
C ARG A 196 9.87 17.35 -32.56
N ILE A 197 8.65 17.51 -32.05
CA ILE A 197 8.07 18.83 -31.78
C ILE A 197 8.41 19.20 -30.33
N GLY A 198 9.41 20.07 -30.19
CA GLY A 198 9.82 20.69 -28.94
C GLY A 198 10.69 19.81 -28.04
N LYS A 199 11.79 20.37 -27.54
CA LYS A 199 12.70 19.77 -26.55
C LYS A 199 12.05 19.53 -25.16
N LEU A 200 10.73 19.41 -25.08
CA LEU A 200 9.94 19.36 -23.84
C LEU A 200 9.03 18.13 -23.70
N SER A 201 9.21 17.07 -24.51
CA SER A 201 8.49 15.80 -24.32
C SER A 201 9.45 14.70 -23.84
N THR A 202 9.77 14.71 -22.54
CA THR A 202 10.74 13.81 -21.88
C THR A 202 10.25 12.40 -21.56
N THR A 203 9.07 11.96 -22.04
CA THR A 203 8.65 10.56 -21.85
C THR A 203 8.56 9.81 -23.17
N ARG A 204 9.76 9.41 -23.63
CA ARG A 204 9.94 8.24 -24.51
C ARG A 204 9.03 7.12 -24.00
N GLY A 205 8.19 6.56 -24.88
CA GLY A 205 7.41 5.36 -24.56
C GLY A 205 8.36 4.17 -24.44
N SER A 206 9.07 4.05 -23.33
CA SER A 206 9.95 2.91 -23.06
C SER A 206 9.47 2.15 -21.83
N CYS A 207 9.66 0.83 -21.87
CA CYS A 207 9.36 -0.02 -20.74
C CYS A 207 10.34 0.29 -19.60
N LYS A 208 9.84 0.45 -18.36
CA LYS A 208 10.70 0.67 -17.19
C LYS A 208 11.41 -0.58 -16.65
N LEU A 209 11.16 -1.76 -17.23
CA LEU A 209 11.83 -3.02 -16.84
C LEU A 209 12.94 -3.40 -17.83
N CYS A 210 12.62 -3.52 -19.12
CA CYS A 210 13.62 -3.87 -20.15
C CYS A 210 14.29 -2.65 -20.80
N PHE A 211 13.78 -1.44 -20.57
CA PHE A 211 14.30 -0.18 -21.14
C PHE A 211 14.20 -0.03 -22.66
N ASN A 212 13.54 -0.97 -23.35
CA ASN A 212 13.29 -0.95 -24.79
C ASN A 212 12.08 -0.06 -25.14
N ALA A 213 12.03 0.42 -26.38
CA ALA A 213 10.94 1.24 -26.88
C ALA A 213 9.64 0.40 -26.97
N VAL A 214 8.50 1.06 -26.76
CA VAL A 214 7.16 0.46 -26.79
C VAL A 214 6.22 1.41 -27.53
N CYS A 215 5.56 0.92 -28.57
CA CYS A 215 4.59 1.71 -29.33
C CYS A 215 3.34 2.04 -28.49
N ARG A 216 2.51 2.97 -28.98
CA ARG A 216 1.30 3.39 -28.27
C ARG A 216 0.29 2.26 -28.05
N SER A 217 0.22 1.30 -28.96
CA SER A 217 -0.71 0.16 -28.89
C SER A 217 -0.23 -0.96 -27.96
N CYS A 218 1.09 -1.12 -27.79
CA CYS A 218 1.67 -2.15 -26.93
C CYS A 218 1.93 -1.67 -25.49
N ARG A 219 1.87 -0.35 -25.22
CA ARG A 219 2.22 0.17 -23.89
C ARG A 219 1.16 -0.21 -22.86
N VAL A 220 1.59 -0.84 -21.78
CA VAL A 220 0.78 -1.09 -20.58
C VAL A 220 1.14 -0.02 -19.55
N ARG A 221 0.14 0.71 -19.05
CA ARG A 221 0.34 1.71 -18.01
C ARG A 221 -0.16 1.18 -16.67
N LYS A 222 0.69 1.21 -15.65
CA LYS A 222 0.31 0.91 -14.26
C LYS A 222 0.58 2.14 -13.38
N LEU A 223 -0.32 2.37 -12.43
CA LEU A 223 -0.18 3.46 -11.46
C LEU A 223 0.58 2.91 -10.27
N LEU A 224 1.84 3.36 -10.09
CA LEU A 224 2.68 2.92 -8.98
C LEU A 224 2.88 4.06 -8.01
N THR A 225 2.86 3.74 -6.72
CA THR A 225 3.13 4.68 -5.64
C THR A 225 4.61 4.66 -5.27
N PHE A 226 5.22 5.83 -5.18
CA PHE A 226 6.61 6.05 -4.80
C PHE A 226 6.68 6.91 -3.55
N MET A 227 7.64 6.63 -2.67
CA MET A 227 7.96 7.51 -1.54
C MET A 227 9.03 8.51 -1.98
N GLU A 228 8.72 9.79 -1.83
CA GLU A 228 9.63 10.90 -2.09
C GLU A 228 10.52 11.19 -0.86
N PRO A 229 11.63 11.94 -1.01
CA PRO A 229 12.53 12.27 0.10
C PRO A 229 11.85 13.01 1.26
N ASP A 230 10.75 13.72 1.00
CA ASP A 230 9.93 14.39 2.01
C ASP A 230 8.92 13.45 2.71
N LEU A 231 9.06 12.13 2.50
CA LEU A 231 8.21 11.06 3.01
C LEU A 231 6.76 11.10 2.51
N LYS A 232 6.47 11.89 1.47
CA LYS A 232 5.18 11.87 0.79
C LYS A 232 5.12 10.75 -0.23
N TYR A 233 3.91 10.29 -0.48
CA TYR A 233 3.64 9.21 -1.42
C TYR A 233 3.01 9.80 -2.68
N GLU A 234 3.65 9.59 -3.83
CA GLU A 234 3.17 10.08 -5.12
C GLU A 234 2.83 8.91 -6.03
N LYS A 235 1.64 8.96 -6.65
CA LYS A 235 1.22 8.01 -7.67
C LYS A 235 1.70 8.48 -9.04
N ARG A 236 2.53 7.67 -9.71
CA ARG A 236 3.03 7.95 -11.06
C ARG A 236 2.58 6.90 -12.05
N LYS A 237 2.14 7.33 -13.23
CA LYS A 237 1.82 6.42 -14.35
C LYS A 237 3.13 5.91 -14.96
N VAL A 238 3.38 4.63 -14.82
CA VAL A 238 4.59 3.97 -15.32
C VAL A 238 4.28 3.11 -16.53
N THR A 239 5.14 3.19 -17.55
CA THR A 239 4.98 2.45 -18.82
C THR A 239 5.80 1.16 -18.82
N PHE A 240 5.15 0.08 -19.26
CA PHE A 240 5.72 -1.25 -19.43
C PHE A 240 5.34 -1.82 -20.80
N CYS A 241 6.11 -2.80 -21.29
CA CYS A 241 5.66 -3.66 -22.38
C CYS A 241 4.87 -4.85 -21.80
N PRO A 242 4.02 -5.52 -22.61
CA PRO A 242 3.18 -6.62 -22.13
C PRO A 242 4.01 -7.81 -21.63
N VAL A 243 5.14 -8.10 -22.30
CA VAL A 243 6.08 -9.18 -21.91
C VAL A 243 6.58 -8.98 -20.49
N CYS A 244 7.17 -7.82 -20.19
CA CYS A 244 7.68 -7.57 -18.84
C CYS A 244 6.58 -7.48 -17.77
N ILE A 245 5.35 -7.12 -18.12
CA ILE A 245 4.23 -7.21 -17.18
C ILE A 245 3.89 -8.67 -16.88
N LYS A 246 3.78 -9.51 -17.91
CA LYS A 246 3.53 -10.95 -17.75
C LYS A 246 4.61 -11.58 -16.87
N ASP A 247 5.88 -11.40 -17.23
CA ASP A 247 7.01 -11.96 -16.48
C ASP A 247 7.01 -11.46 -15.03
N ALA A 248 6.73 -10.17 -14.80
CA ALA A 248 6.65 -9.61 -13.46
C ALA A 248 5.51 -10.20 -12.62
N LEU A 249 4.36 -10.50 -13.25
CA LEU A 249 3.22 -11.11 -12.58
C LEU A 249 3.44 -12.60 -12.27
N GLU A 250 4.31 -13.30 -12.99
CA GLU A 250 4.69 -14.69 -12.71
C GLU A 250 5.71 -14.82 -11.56
N VAL A 251 6.44 -13.76 -11.21
CA VAL A 251 7.35 -13.78 -10.06
C VAL A 251 6.61 -14.09 -8.77
N SER A 252 7.12 -15.04 -7.99
CA SER A 252 6.56 -15.43 -6.69
C SER A 252 6.53 -14.24 -5.71
N ALA A 253 5.33 -13.86 -5.28
CA ALA A 253 5.17 -12.81 -4.27
C ALA A 253 5.78 -13.21 -2.91
N LEU A 254 5.84 -14.51 -2.60
CA LEU A 254 6.46 -15.03 -1.39
C LEU A 254 7.99 -14.83 -1.43
N GLN A 255 8.62 -15.11 -2.58
CA GLN A 255 10.06 -14.90 -2.76
C GLN A 255 10.41 -13.41 -2.66
N VAL A 256 9.60 -12.54 -3.29
CA VAL A 256 9.81 -11.09 -3.19
C VAL A 256 9.71 -10.61 -1.74
N ALA A 257 8.72 -11.11 -0.99
CA ALA A 257 8.60 -10.80 0.43
C ALA A 257 9.83 -11.26 1.23
N ARG A 258 10.32 -12.49 0.97
CA ARG A 258 11.54 -13.03 1.58
C ARG A 258 12.75 -12.15 1.28
N ASP A 259 12.97 -11.79 0.02
CA ASP A 259 14.10 -10.96 -0.38
C ASP A 259 14.04 -9.57 0.28
N GLN A 260 12.84 -9.00 0.49
CA GLN A 260 12.66 -7.75 1.21
C GLN A 260 13.03 -7.86 2.70
N THR A 261 12.87 -9.03 3.33
CA THR A 261 13.33 -9.24 4.72
C THR A 261 14.86 -9.34 4.82
N LEU A 262 15.51 -9.84 3.76
CA LEU A 262 16.96 -10.02 3.69
C LEU A 262 17.70 -8.76 3.22
N ALA A 263 17.04 -7.90 2.45
CA ALA A 263 17.64 -6.68 1.94
C ALA A 263 18.07 -5.77 3.11
N PRO A 264 19.31 -5.26 3.12
CA PRO A 264 19.69 -4.20 4.05
C PRO A 264 18.70 -3.05 3.87
N LYS A 265 18.16 -2.51 4.97
CA LYS A 265 17.36 -1.28 4.93
C LYS A 265 18.16 -0.22 4.18
N ARG A 266 17.89 -0.01 2.89
CA ARG A 266 18.47 1.13 2.19
C ARG A 266 17.80 2.36 2.75
N LEU A 267 18.54 3.05 3.62
CA LEU A 267 18.34 4.46 3.92
C LEU A 267 18.17 5.23 2.61
N GLY A 268 17.07 5.96 2.51
CA GLY A 268 17.02 7.31 1.99
C GLY A 268 16.04 8.05 2.90
N ALA A 269 16.44 8.93 3.83
CA ALA A 269 17.60 9.80 3.88
C ALA A 269 18.29 9.79 5.25
N THR A 270 19.55 10.21 5.26
CA THR A 270 20.37 10.53 6.42
C THR A 270 19.69 11.54 7.35
N GLY A 271 19.52 11.18 8.62
CA GLY A 271 19.16 12.05 9.74
C GLY A 271 19.45 11.29 11.06
N PRO A 272 19.93 11.96 12.12
CA PRO A 272 20.55 11.29 13.25
C PRO A 272 19.54 10.44 14.03
N THR A 273 20.00 9.26 14.46
CA THR A 273 19.34 8.42 15.44
C THR A 273 19.13 9.21 16.74
N ALA A 274 17.92 9.72 16.93
CA ALA A 274 17.43 10.15 18.23
C ALA A 274 16.23 9.28 18.61
N SER A 275 16.44 8.45 19.62
CA SER A 275 15.39 7.85 20.44
C SER A 275 14.34 8.91 20.75
N SER A 276 13.18 8.83 20.11
CA SER A 276 12.04 9.69 20.39
C SER A 276 10.80 8.82 20.55
N ARG A 277 10.18 8.95 21.73
CA ARG A 277 8.88 8.37 22.08
C ARG A 277 7.86 8.63 20.96
N PRO A 278 6.88 7.74 20.73
CA PRO A 278 5.81 7.98 19.77
C PRO A 278 5.11 9.31 20.11
N ARG A 279 5.30 10.33 19.27
CA ARG A 279 4.49 11.56 19.33
C ARG A 279 3.25 11.33 18.49
N LEU A 280 2.10 11.36 19.16
CA LEU A 280 0.82 11.66 18.52
C LEU A 280 0.94 13.00 17.76
N PRO A 281 0.22 13.17 16.63
CA PRO A 281 0.28 14.41 15.88
C PRO A 281 -0.12 15.59 16.77
N ARG A 282 0.76 16.58 16.89
CA ARG A 282 0.41 17.89 17.45
C ARG A 282 -0.50 18.59 16.46
N MET A 283 -1.67 19.04 16.93
CA MET A 283 -2.52 19.97 16.18
C MET A 283 -1.73 21.26 15.94
N ASN A 284 -1.53 21.62 14.68
CA ASN A 284 -1.25 23.00 14.34
C ASN A 284 -2.60 23.73 14.37
N GLU A 285 -2.81 24.57 15.38
CA GLU A 285 -3.69 25.72 15.26
C GLU A 285 -3.02 26.71 14.31
N GLU A 286 -3.42 26.74 13.04
CA GLU A 286 -3.21 27.91 12.20
C GLU A 286 -4.48 28.23 11.40
N SER A 287 -5.16 29.26 11.91
CA SER A 287 -5.67 30.41 11.18
C SER A 287 -6.75 30.19 10.12
N SER A 288 -7.96 30.51 10.56
CA SER A 288 -8.97 31.22 9.77
C SER A 288 -8.35 32.22 8.79
N THR A 289 -8.42 31.94 7.49
CA THR A 289 -8.56 33.01 6.50
C THR A 289 -9.66 32.65 5.53
N ALA A 290 -10.79 33.33 5.73
CA ALA A 290 -11.81 33.48 4.72
C ALA A 290 -11.19 34.08 3.45
N ARG A 291 -11.46 33.48 2.29
CA ARG A 291 -11.46 34.20 1.02
C ARG A 291 -12.89 34.18 0.50
N ALA A 292 -13.57 35.29 0.74
CA ALA A 292 -14.63 35.75 -0.12
C ALA A 292 -14.03 36.04 -1.50
N PHE A 293 -14.70 35.59 -2.55
CA PHE A 293 -14.74 36.28 -3.83
C PHE A 293 -16.15 36.11 -4.38
N GLY A 294 -16.72 37.24 -4.79
CA GLY A 294 -17.91 37.28 -5.63
C GLY A 294 -17.60 36.93 -7.07
#